data_AF-A0A3D1SPN6-F1
#
_entry.id   AF-A0A3D1SPN6-F1
#
_cell.length_a   1.000
_cell.length_b   1.000
_cell.length_c   1.000
_cell.angle_alpha   90.00
_cell.angle_beta   90.00
_cell.angle_gamma   90.00
#
_symmetry.space_group_name_H-M   'P 1'
#
loop_
_entity.id
_entity.type
_entity.pdbx_description
1 polymer ?
#
loop_
_entity_poly.entity_id
_entity_poly.type
_entity_poly.pdbx_seq_one_letter_code
_entity_poly.pdbx_strand_id
1 'polypeptide(L)'
;AIVAILAIGAAMALRAGYQYGHEQNKAHYEELLLAEKDANERKLLEVQAQQREALHEARDETAHLRATMERENTERRTELQRQERRIQQKEESFDRKVDALEQRERKLAATERRLEQSQEELEKLKRQQLGEIERIAQLSVEQAQELLLSRIEDQVRTEAAQRVRLIEEQAREEADTRAREIITLAIQRCASDQVAEAVVSVVPLPNDEMKGRIIGREGRNIRALEATTGVDLIIDDTPEAVILSGFDP
;
A
#
# COMPACT_ATOMS: atom_id res chain seq x y z
N ALA A 1 45.58 64.83 141.87
CA ALA A 1 46.47 63.79 141.33
C ALA A 1 45.71 62.67 140.59
N ILE A 2 44.75 61.99 141.22
CA ILE A 2 44.05 60.82 140.65
C ILE A 2 43.26 61.12 139.35
N VAL A 3 42.53 62.24 139.28
CA VAL A 3 41.73 62.61 138.10
C VAL A 3 42.59 62.86 136.85
N ALA A 4 43.79 63.44 137.02
CA ALA A 4 44.72 63.68 135.91
C ALA A 4 45.31 62.37 135.36
N ILE A 5 45.60 61.40 136.22
CA ILE A 5 46.11 60.08 135.82
C ILE A 5 45.04 59.31 135.05
N LEU A 6 43.78 59.36 135.48
CA LEU A 6 42.66 58.73 134.78
C LEU A 6 42.40 59.37 133.40
N ALA A 7 42.49 60.70 133.31
CA ALA A 7 42.35 61.41 132.02
C ALA A 7 43.48 61.08 131.03
N ILE A 8 44.73 60.96 131.51
CA ILE A 8 45.87 60.56 130.68
C ILE A 8 45.74 59.10 130.25
N GLY A 9 45.30 58.21 131.15
CA GLY A 9 45.01 56.81 130.82
C GLY A 9 43.90 56.65 129.76
N ALA A 10 42.82 57.42 129.89
CA ALA A 10 41.73 57.43 128.91
C ALA A 10 42.18 57.99 127.55
N ALA A 11 42.98 59.06 127.53
CA ALA A 11 43.53 59.62 126.29
C ALA A 11 44.50 58.66 125.59
N MET A 12 45.35 57.93 126.35
CA MET A 12 46.23 56.90 125.80
C MET A 12 45.43 55.70 125.25
N ALA A 13 44.37 55.27 125.95
CA ALA A 13 43.49 54.20 125.48
C ALA A 13 42.73 54.58 124.20
N LEU A 14 42.21 55.82 124.12
CA LEU A 14 41.56 56.34 122.91
C LEU A 14 42.54 56.46 121.74
N ARG A 15 43.77 56.92 122.00
CA ARG A 15 44.80 57.02 120.97
C ARG A 15 45.26 55.64 120.47
N ALA A 16 45.46 54.69 121.38
CA ALA A 16 45.80 53.31 121.03
C ALA A 16 44.67 52.62 120.27
N GLY A 17 43.41 52.82 120.70
CA GLY A 17 42.23 52.31 120.01
C GLY A 17 42.04 52.91 118.62
N TYR A 18 42.27 54.22 118.46
CA TYR A 18 42.25 54.90 117.15
C TYR A 18 43.37 54.42 116.24
N GLN A 19 44.59 54.27 116.76
CA GLN A 19 45.73 53.75 115.99
C GLN A 19 45.49 52.31 115.55
N TYR A 20 45.08 51.43 116.46
CA TYR A 20 44.78 50.03 116.15
C TYR A 20 43.59 49.89 115.17
N GLY A 21 42.52 50.68 115.37
CA GLY A 21 41.38 50.71 114.45
C GLY A 21 41.73 51.27 113.07
N HIS A 22 42.60 52.28 112.99
CA HIS A 22 43.08 52.82 111.72
C HIS A 22 44.00 51.82 111.00
N GLU A 23 44.85 51.09 111.73
CA GLU A 23 45.75 50.09 111.17
C GLU A 23 45.00 48.86 110.67
N GLN A 24 44.00 48.38 111.42
CA GLN A 24 43.09 47.32 110.97
C GLN A 24 42.23 47.74 109.78
N ASN A 25 41.64 48.93 109.81
CA ASN A 25 40.86 49.43 108.67
C ASN A 25 41.74 49.58 107.43
N LYS A 26 42.95 50.11 107.57
CA LYS A 26 43.89 50.23 106.44
C LYS A 26 44.26 48.86 105.86
N ALA A 27 44.56 47.86 106.71
CA ALA A 27 44.82 46.49 106.26
C ALA A 27 43.62 45.88 105.53
N HIS A 28 42.40 46.09 106.03
CA HIS A 28 41.18 45.62 105.39
C HIS A 28 40.91 46.30 104.04
N TYR A 29 41.16 47.61 103.93
CA TYR A 29 41.06 48.34 102.66
C TYR A 29 42.12 47.89 101.65
N GLU A 30 43.34 47.60 102.09
CA GLU A 30 44.40 47.07 101.23
C GLU A 30 44.04 45.66 100.71
N GLU A 31 43.49 44.79 101.57
CA GLU A 31 43.01 43.45 101.19
C GLU A 31 41.85 43.52 100.19
N LEU A 32 40.85 44.38 100.42
CA LEU A 32 39.74 44.61 99.48
C LEU A 32 40.23 45.14 98.12
N LEU A 33 41.17 46.07 98.13
CA LEU A 33 41.75 46.63 96.91
C LEU A 33 42.54 45.57 96.14
N LEU A 34 43.26 44.69 96.83
CA LEU A 34 44.00 43.59 96.21
C LEU A 34 43.05 42.56 95.62
N ALA A 35 41.99 42.19 96.35
CA ALA A 35 40.95 41.30 95.86
C ALA A 35 40.20 41.88 94.65
N GLU A 36 39.92 43.19 94.62
CA GLU A 36 39.30 43.86 93.48
C GLU A 36 40.22 43.91 92.26
N LYS A 37 41.52 44.17 92.47
CA LYS A 37 42.53 44.12 91.40
C LYS A 37 42.67 42.73 90.82
N ASP A 38 42.79 41.70 91.66
CA ASP A 38 42.87 40.31 91.24
C ASP A 38 41.61 39.88 90.48
N ALA A 39 40.43 40.31 90.94
CA ALA A 39 39.16 40.04 90.26
C ALA A 39 39.09 40.73 88.88
N ASN A 40 39.55 41.97 88.77
CA ASN A 40 39.61 42.69 87.50
C ASN A 40 40.65 42.10 86.55
N GLU A 41 41.80 41.67 87.05
CA GLU A 41 42.83 41.00 86.25
C GLU A 41 42.33 39.65 85.72
N ARG A 42 41.65 38.85 86.55
CA ARG A 42 41.00 37.60 86.13
C ARG A 42 39.95 37.85 85.05
N LYS A 43 39.07 38.85 85.24
CA LYS A 43 38.07 39.23 84.22
C LYS A 43 38.74 39.66 82.91
N LEU A 44 39.83 40.42 82.98
CA LEU A 44 40.57 40.84 81.79
C LEU A 44 41.17 39.63 81.05
N LEU A 45 41.77 38.69 81.78
CA LEU A 45 42.31 37.46 81.21
C LEU A 45 41.22 36.58 80.59
N GLU A 46 40.05 36.47 81.23
CA GLU A 46 38.91 35.73 80.71
C GLU A 46 38.37 36.37 79.42
N VAL A 47 38.19 37.69 79.40
CA VAL A 47 37.78 38.43 78.19
C VAL A 47 38.82 38.26 77.07
N GLN A 48 40.11 38.33 77.39
CA GLN A 48 41.17 38.11 76.40
C GLN A 48 41.18 36.67 75.87
N ALA A 49 40.91 35.68 76.72
CA ALA A 49 40.79 34.28 76.32
C ALA A 49 39.58 34.09 75.38
N GLN A 50 38.42 34.61 75.75
CA GLN A 50 37.21 34.58 74.92
C GLN A 50 37.41 35.29 73.57
N GLN A 51 38.07 36.45 73.56
CA GLN A 51 38.39 37.15 72.32
C GLN A 51 39.34 36.34 71.42
N ARG A 52 40.34 35.68 72.00
CA ARG A 52 41.25 34.82 71.25
C ARG A 52 40.51 33.61 70.69
N GLU A 53 39.67 32.97 71.50
CA GLU A 53 38.86 31.81 71.09
C GLU A 53 37.91 32.18 69.96
N ALA A 54 37.14 33.26 70.09
CA ALA A 54 36.25 33.76 69.04
C ALA A 54 37.01 34.11 67.76
N LEU A 55 38.21 34.68 67.87
CA LEU A 55 39.05 35.01 66.71
C LEU A 55 39.64 33.76 66.06
N HIS A 56 39.96 32.73 66.84
CA HIS A 56 40.38 31.43 66.33
C HIS A 56 39.23 30.73 65.60
N GLU A 57 38.04 30.66 66.21
CA GLU A 57 36.85 30.08 65.60
C GLU A 57 36.48 30.79 64.28
N ALA A 58 36.47 32.12 64.27
CA ALA A 58 36.22 32.90 63.06
C ALA A 58 37.28 32.64 61.96
N ARG A 59 38.55 32.44 62.35
CA ARG A 59 39.62 32.10 61.40
C ARG A 59 39.44 30.70 60.82
N ASP A 60 39.07 29.73 61.66
CA ASP A 60 38.85 28.34 61.24
C ASP A 60 37.63 28.24 60.33
N GLU A 61 36.53 28.93 60.65
CA GLU A 61 35.35 29.01 59.79
C GLU A 61 35.68 29.69 58.45
N THR A 62 36.42 30.80 58.49
CA THR A 62 36.86 31.48 57.26
C THR A 62 37.75 30.57 56.40
N ALA A 63 38.66 29.81 57.01
CA ALA A 63 39.52 28.87 56.31
C ALA A 63 38.71 27.72 55.69
N HIS A 64 37.75 27.17 56.44
CA HIS A 64 36.85 26.12 55.97
C HIS A 64 35.97 26.60 54.80
N LEU A 65 35.41 27.80 54.90
CA LEU A 65 34.61 28.42 53.85
C LEU A 65 35.45 28.64 52.59
N ARG A 66 36.68 29.18 52.73
CA ARG A 66 37.61 29.34 51.60
C ARG A 66 37.94 28.02 50.93
N ALA A 67 38.25 26.97 51.71
CA ALA A 67 38.55 25.66 51.16
C ALA A 67 37.35 25.05 50.40
N THR A 68 36.14 25.22 50.92
CA THR A 68 34.91 24.77 50.24
C THR A 68 34.69 25.53 48.94
N MET A 69 34.81 26.86 48.97
CA MET A 69 34.66 27.71 47.78
C MET A 69 35.73 27.41 46.71
N GLU A 70 36.97 27.13 47.10
CA GLU A 70 38.04 26.75 46.16
C GLU A 70 37.76 25.40 45.49
N ARG A 71 37.24 24.43 46.25
CA ARG A 71 36.81 23.13 45.71
C ARG A 71 35.66 23.29 44.72
N GLU A 72 34.59 23.98 45.11
CA GLU A 72 33.44 24.23 44.23
C GLU A 72 33.84 24.99 42.96
N ASN A 73 34.70 26.01 43.07
CA ASN A 73 35.19 26.74 41.90
C ASN A 73 36.04 25.85 40.98
N THR A 74 36.86 24.96 41.56
CA THR A 74 37.65 24.00 40.77
C THR A 74 36.74 23.03 40.05
N GLU A 75 35.74 22.47 40.73
CA GLU A 75 34.75 21.57 40.13
C GLU A 75 33.98 22.25 39.00
N ARG A 76 33.41 23.43 39.25
CA ARG A 76 32.74 24.25 38.22
C ARG A 76 33.64 24.54 37.04
N ARG A 77 34.91 24.89 37.28
CA ARG A 77 35.88 25.15 36.21
C ARG A 77 36.14 23.90 35.36
N THR A 78 36.26 22.73 35.99
CA THR A 78 36.44 21.47 35.26
C THR A 78 35.19 21.08 34.47
N GLU A 79 34.00 21.31 35.01
CA GLU A 79 32.74 21.05 34.31
C GLU A 79 32.58 21.97 33.10
N LEU A 80 32.84 23.27 33.28
CA LEU A 80 32.82 24.25 32.18
C LEU A 80 33.79 23.86 31.07
N GLN A 81 35.02 23.47 31.40
CA GLN A 81 35.98 22.98 30.40
C GLN A 81 35.52 21.71 29.67
N ARG A 82 34.81 20.80 30.35
CA ARG A 82 34.23 19.61 29.71
C ARG A 82 33.10 19.99 28.76
N GLN A 83 32.23 20.91 29.18
CA GLN A 83 31.14 21.40 28.34
C GLN A 83 31.67 22.15 27.12
N GLU A 84 32.67 23.01 27.29
CA GLU A 84 33.33 23.76 26.22
C GLU A 84 33.96 22.81 25.18
N ARG A 85 34.73 21.80 25.62
CA ARG A 85 35.27 20.78 24.71
C ARG A 85 34.18 20.04 23.94
N ARG A 86 33.06 19.71 24.60
CA ARG A 86 31.92 19.04 23.96
C ARG A 86 31.24 19.94 22.93
N ILE A 87 31.13 21.24 23.20
CA ILE A 87 30.58 22.23 22.27
C ILE A 87 31.51 22.36 21.06
N GLN A 88 32.81 22.53 21.28
CA GLN A 88 33.80 22.65 20.22
C GLN A 88 33.80 21.42 19.29
N GLN A 89 33.74 20.20 19.86
CA GLN A 89 33.61 18.97 19.06
C GLN A 89 32.32 18.93 18.23
N LYS A 90 31.21 19.46 18.76
CA LYS A 90 29.96 19.55 18.01
C LYS A 90 30.06 20.58 16.90
N GLU A 91 30.63 21.75 17.16
CA GLU A 91 30.87 22.80 16.16
C GLU A 91 31.72 22.26 15.00
N GLU A 92 32.87 21.64 15.30
CA GLU A 92 33.70 21.00 14.26
C GLU A 92 32.93 19.92 13.47
N SER A 93 32.07 19.14 14.14
CA SER A 93 31.23 18.16 13.45
C SER A 93 30.15 18.81 12.59
N PHE A 94 29.63 19.97 12.99
CA PHE A 94 28.65 20.71 12.20
C PHE A 94 29.30 21.35 10.99
N ASP A 95 30.47 21.98 11.14
CA ASP A 95 31.23 22.58 10.04
C ASP A 95 31.53 21.53 8.95
N ARG A 96 32.00 20.35 9.35
CA ARG A 96 32.22 19.23 8.40
C ARG A 96 30.95 18.80 7.67
N LYS A 97 29.79 18.83 8.34
CA LYS A 97 28.50 18.50 7.73
C LYS A 97 28.04 19.59 6.76
N VAL A 98 28.25 20.86 7.11
CA VAL A 98 27.95 22.00 6.25
C VAL A 98 28.79 21.91 4.98
N ASP A 99 30.11 21.73 5.10
CA ASP A 99 31.01 21.57 3.95
C ASP A 99 30.58 20.40 3.04
N ALA A 100 30.20 19.26 3.64
CA ALA A 100 29.73 18.10 2.89
C ALA A 100 28.40 18.36 2.16
N LEU A 101 27.49 19.10 2.80
CA LEU A 101 26.22 19.50 2.20
C LEU A 101 26.44 20.48 1.05
N GLU A 102 27.29 21.50 1.22
CA GLU A 102 27.62 22.45 0.16
C GLU A 102 28.26 21.74 -1.05
N GLN A 103 29.18 20.80 -0.82
CA GLN A 103 29.76 20.01 -1.91
C GLN A 103 28.70 19.19 -2.65
N ARG A 104 27.74 18.61 -1.92
CA ARG A 104 26.65 17.82 -2.50
C ARG A 104 25.71 18.72 -3.31
N GLU A 105 25.38 19.89 -2.80
CA GLU A 105 24.54 20.89 -3.49
C GLU A 105 25.20 21.35 -4.79
N ARG A 106 26.51 21.67 -4.77
CA ARG A 106 27.25 22.02 -5.98
C ARG A 106 27.25 20.89 -7.02
N LYS A 107 27.41 19.64 -6.58
CA LYS A 107 27.34 18.45 -7.46
C LYS A 107 25.94 18.26 -8.04
N LEU A 108 24.90 18.44 -7.21
CA LEU A 108 23.51 18.33 -7.64
C LEU A 108 23.19 19.38 -8.70
N ALA A 109 23.48 20.65 -8.43
CA ALA A 109 23.27 21.76 -9.37
C ALA A 109 24.02 21.56 -10.69
N ALA A 110 25.26 21.04 -10.64
CA ALA A 110 26.01 20.71 -11.84
C ALA A 110 25.42 19.52 -12.63
N THR A 111 24.72 18.61 -11.96
CA THR A 111 24.03 17.47 -12.58
C THR A 111 22.70 17.92 -13.19
N GLU A 112 21.94 18.76 -12.49
CA GLU A 112 20.69 19.35 -12.97
C GLU A 112 20.92 20.15 -14.26
N ARG A 113 21.94 21.02 -14.29
CA ARG A 113 22.30 21.76 -15.52
C ARG A 113 22.66 20.85 -16.68
N ARG A 114 23.38 19.75 -16.42
CA ARG A 114 23.72 18.77 -17.46
C ARG A 114 22.48 18.02 -17.96
N LEU A 115 21.56 17.71 -17.06
CA LEU A 115 20.31 17.05 -17.40
C LEU A 115 19.43 17.96 -18.26
N GLU A 116 19.30 19.23 -17.90
CA GLU A 116 18.58 20.25 -18.69
C GLU A 116 19.17 20.37 -20.10
N GLN A 117 20.49 20.52 -20.21
CA GLN A 117 21.18 20.56 -21.51
C GLN A 117 20.92 19.29 -22.34
N SER A 118 21.03 18.12 -21.73
CA SER A 118 20.79 16.85 -22.42
C SER A 118 19.32 16.70 -22.86
N GLN A 119 18.36 17.21 -22.09
CA GLN A 119 16.95 17.21 -22.47
C GLN A 119 16.68 18.14 -23.66
N GLU A 120 17.27 19.33 -23.67
CA GLU A 120 17.16 20.27 -24.79
C GLU A 120 17.77 19.67 -26.07
N GLU A 121 18.95 19.06 -25.97
CA GLU A 121 19.61 18.37 -27.09
C GLU A 121 18.75 17.21 -27.62
N LEU A 122 18.18 16.41 -26.72
CA LEU A 122 17.32 15.27 -27.08
C LEU A 122 16.06 15.74 -27.82
N GLU A 123 15.39 16.77 -27.32
CA GLU A 123 14.21 17.35 -27.96
C GLU A 123 14.55 17.95 -29.33
N LYS A 124 15.70 18.61 -29.46
CA LYS A 124 16.18 19.11 -30.74
C LYS A 124 16.44 17.97 -31.72
N LEU A 125 17.12 16.91 -31.29
CA LEU A 125 17.41 15.75 -32.13
C LEU A 125 16.13 15.03 -32.57
N LYS A 126 15.16 14.90 -31.66
CA LYS A 126 13.85 14.31 -31.95
C LYS A 126 13.10 15.11 -33.02
N ARG A 127 13.10 16.45 -32.92
CA ARG A 127 12.52 17.32 -33.97
C ARG A 127 13.24 17.16 -35.31
N GLN A 128 14.57 17.09 -35.30
CA GLN A 128 15.35 16.85 -36.52
C GLN A 128 15.04 15.50 -37.16
N GLN A 129 14.95 14.44 -36.36
CA GLN A 129 14.59 13.10 -36.85
C GLN A 129 13.19 13.09 -37.45
N LEU A 130 12.20 13.72 -36.81
CA LEU A 130 10.85 13.84 -37.36
C LEU A 130 10.86 14.56 -38.72
N GLY A 131 11.57 15.69 -38.82
CA GLY A 131 11.70 16.42 -40.08
C GLY A 131 12.41 15.61 -41.19
N GLU A 132 13.45 14.84 -40.85
CA GLU A 132 14.12 13.95 -41.81
C GLU A 132 13.23 12.78 -42.24
N ILE A 133 12.43 12.21 -41.32
CA ILE A 133 11.43 11.18 -41.66
C ILE A 133 10.38 11.75 -42.61
N GLU A 134 9.83 12.93 -42.33
CA GLU A 134 8.90 13.63 -43.23
C GLU A 134 9.53 13.86 -44.62
N ARG A 135 10.79 14.30 -44.66
CA ARG A 135 11.54 14.54 -45.90
C ARG A 135 11.78 13.26 -46.71
N ILE A 136 12.20 12.17 -46.05
CA ILE A 136 12.49 10.88 -46.70
C ILE A 136 11.21 10.18 -47.14
N ALA A 137 10.16 10.22 -46.31
CA ALA A 137 8.87 9.63 -46.63
C ALA A 137 8.16 10.35 -47.78
N GLN A 138 8.59 11.58 -48.14
CA GLN A 138 7.90 12.48 -49.08
C GLN A 138 6.42 12.68 -48.73
N LEU A 139 6.08 12.45 -47.46
CA LEU A 139 4.73 12.46 -46.93
C LEU A 139 4.79 13.24 -45.62
N SER A 140 3.90 14.22 -45.46
CA SER A 140 3.69 14.83 -44.15
C SER A 140 3.13 13.80 -43.17
N VAL A 141 3.23 14.07 -41.87
CA VAL A 141 2.63 13.20 -40.83
C VAL A 141 1.14 12.99 -41.10
N GLU A 142 0.42 14.02 -41.53
CA GLU A 142 -1.00 13.88 -41.88
C GLU A 142 -1.21 12.95 -43.10
N GLN A 143 -0.38 13.09 -44.14
CA GLN A 143 -0.47 12.24 -45.33
C GLN A 143 -0.12 10.77 -45.04
N ALA A 144 0.86 10.52 -44.17
CA ALA A 144 1.19 9.17 -43.73
C ALA A 144 0.05 8.54 -42.90
N GLN A 145 -0.61 9.33 -42.06
CA GLN A 145 -1.76 8.90 -41.28
C GLN A 145 -2.96 8.56 -42.17
N GLU A 146 -3.22 9.39 -43.18
CA GLU A 146 -4.32 9.19 -44.14
C GLU A 146 -4.09 7.97 -45.04
N LEU A 147 -2.85 7.74 -45.50
CA LEU A 147 -2.48 6.54 -46.25
C LEU A 147 -2.64 5.26 -45.41
N LEU A 148 -2.28 5.31 -44.13
CA LEU A 148 -2.44 4.17 -43.22
C LEU A 148 -3.92 3.84 -43.00
N LEU A 149 -4.74 4.86 -42.74
CA LEU A 149 -6.19 4.70 -42.58
C LEU A 149 -6.83 4.12 -43.84
N SER A 150 -6.48 4.65 -45.02
CA SER A 150 -6.99 4.15 -46.31
C SER A 150 -6.63 2.67 -46.54
N ARG A 151 -5.41 2.23 -46.20
CA ARG A 151 -5.01 0.81 -46.32
C ARG A 151 -5.78 -0.10 -45.37
N ILE A 152 -6.04 0.36 -44.15
CA ILE A 152 -6.85 -0.38 -43.18
C ILE A 152 -8.28 -0.53 -43.70
N GLU A 153 -8.87 0.55 -44.23
CA GLU A 153 -10.20 0.50 -44.84
C GLU A 153 -10.29 -0.49 -46.00
N ASP A 154 -9.29 -0.52 -46.89
CA ASP A 154 -9.25 -1.46 -48.02
C ASP A 154 -9.10 -2.93 -47.58
N GLN A 155 -8.29 -3.19 -46.56
CA GLN A 155 -8.18 -4.53 -45.96
C GLN A 155 -9.50 -4.98 -45.36
N VAL A 156 -10.16 -4.12 -44.57
CA VAL A 156 -11.45 -4.43 -43.94
C VAL A 156 -12.52 -4.70 -44.99
N ARG A 157 -12.57 -3.91 -46.08
CA ARG A 157 -13.48 -4.16 -47.20
C ARG A 157 -13.26 -5.51 -47.86
N THR A 158 -12.00 -5.90 -48.06
CA THR A 158 -11.64 -7.18 -48.68
C THR A 158 -12.07 -8.35 -47.81
N GLU A 159 -11.81 -8.28 -46.50
CA GLU A 159 -12.22 -9.30 -45.53
C GLU A 159 -13.76 -9.41 -45.43
N ALA A 160 -14.45 -8.27 -45.41
CA ALA A 160 -15.91 -8.23 -45.44
C ALA A 160 -16.47 -8.92 -46.70
N ALA A 161 -15.89 -8.66 -47.88
CA ALA A 161 -16.33 -9.28 -49.13
C ALA A 161 -16.12 -10.80 -49.14
N GLN A 162 -15.01 -11.30 -48.58
CA GLN A 162 -14.77 -12.73 -48.43
C GLN A 162 -15.81 -13.37 -47.49
N ARG A 163 -16.12 -12.70 -46.38
CA ARG A 163 -17.11 -13.18 -45.41
C ARG A 163 -18.52 -13.23 -45.99
N VAL A 164 -18.90 -12.24 -46.82
CA VAL A 164 -20.16 -12.26 -47.55
C VAL A 164 -20.24 -13.46 -48.49
N ARG A 165 -19.20 -13.72 -49.28
CA ARG A 165 -19.17 -14.90 -50.17
C ARG A 165 -19.32 -16.22 -49.41
N LEU A 166 -18.64 -16.36 -48.27
CA LEU A 166 -18.75 -17.55 -47.43
C LEU A 166 -20.18 -17.76 -46.94
N ILE A 167 -20.85 -16.69 -46.50
CA ILE A 167 -22.24 -16.73 -46.03
C ILE A 167 -23.18 -17.12 -47.18
N GLU A 168 -22.98 -16.57 -48.38
CA GLU A 168 -23.77 -16.91 -49.56
C GLU A 168 -23.60 -18.39 -49.97
N GLU A 169 -22.37 -18.91 -49.90
CA GLU A 169 -22.08 -20.32 -50.20
C GLU A 169 -22.75 -21.26 -49.19
N GLN A 170 -22.63 -20.97 -47.89
CA GLN A 170 -23.31 -21.71 -46.83
C GLN A 170 -24.84 -21.69 -47.01
N ALA A 171 -25.42 -20.52 -47.28
CA ALA A 171 -26.85 -20.40 -47.52
C ALA A 171 -27.31 -21.24 -48.72
N ARG A 172 -26.47 -21.36 -49.77
CA ARG A 172 -26.76 -22.17 -50.95
C ARG A 172 -26.67 -23.67 -50.66
N GLU A 173 -25.67 -24.11 -49.90
CA GLU A 173 -25.54 -25.52 -49.48
C GLU A 173 -26.70 -25.95 -48.57
N GLU A 174 -27.08 -25.10 -47.61
CA GLU A 174 -28.24 -25.33 -46.75
C GLU A 174 -29.53 -25.42 -47.58
N ALA A 175 -29.70 -24.52 -48.56
CA ALA A 175 -30.87 -24.52 -49.43
C ALA A 175 -30.94 -25.81 -50.28
N ASP A 176 -29.82 -26.28 -50.85
CA ASP A 176 -29.79 -27.53 -51.63
C ASP A 176 -30.12 -28.74 -50.76
N THR A 177 -29.56 -28.81 -49.56
CA THR A 177 -29.83 -29.87 -48.58
C THR A 177 -31.33 -29.91 -48.26
N ARG A 178 -31.92 -28.76 -47.93
CA ARG A 178 -33.33 -28.62 -47.60
C ARG A 178 -34.24 -28.98 -48.78
N ALA A 179 -33.85 -28.60 -50.00
CA ALA A 179 -34.58 -28.96 -51.21
C ALA A 179 -34.62 -30.47 -51.43
N ARG A 180 -33.49 -31.17 -51.25
CA ARG A 180 -33.42 -32.63 -51.34
C ARG A 180 -34.28 -33.33 -50.29
N GLU A 181 -34.29 -32.82 -49.06
CA GLU A 181 -35.16 -33.33 -47.99
C GLU A 181 -36.65 -33.22 -48.37
N ILE A 182 -37.07 -32.05 -48.87
CA ILE A 182 -38.45 -31.82 -49.30
C ILE A 182 -38.84 -32.76 -50.45
N ILE A 183 -37.99 -32.91 -51.47
CA ILE A 183 -38.25 -33.80 -52.61
C ILE A 183 -38.35 -35.26 -52.13
N THR A 184 -37.44 -35.69 -51.26
CA THR A 184 -37.44 -37.06 -50.71
C THR A 184 -38.74 -37.33 -49.95
N LEU A 185 -39.18 -36.38 -49.12
CA LEU A 185 -40.45 -36.48 -48.39
C LEU A 185 -41.66 -36.54 -49.33
N ALA A 186 -41.64 -35.78 -50.43
CA ALA A 186 -42.72 -35.80 -51.43
C ALA A 186 -42.79 -37.16 -52.15
N ILE A 187 -41.64 -37.72 -52.58
CA ILE A 187 -41.58 -39.04 -53.21
C ILE A 187 -42.12 -40.13 -52.26
N GLN A 188 -41.69 -40.12 -51.00
CA GLN A 188 -42.16 -41.07 -49.99
C GLN A 188 -43.68 -41.02 -49.80
N ARG A 189 -44.30 -39.84 -49.93
CA ARG A 189 -45.76 -39.68 -49.84
C ARG A 189 -46.49 -40.16 -51.10
N CYS A 190 -45.97 -39.92 -52.29
CA CYS A 190 -46.64 -40.27 -53.55
C CYS A 190 -46.55 -41.77 -53.91
N ALA A 191 -45.50 -42.48 -53.48
CA ALA A 191 -45.31 -43.89 -53.82
C ALA A 191 -46.37 -44.82 -53.21
N SER A 192 -47.06 -44.41 -52.14
CA SER A 192 -48.12 -45.20 -51.51
C SER A 192 -49.43 -45.24 -52.32
N ASP A 193 -49.67 -44.25 -53.19
CA ASP A 193 -50.96 -44.11 -53.88
C ASP A 193 -50.96 -44.76 -55.28
N GLN A 194 -49.80 -44.89 -55.95
CA GLN A 194 -49.72 -45.33 -57.35
C GLN A 194 -49.78 -46.86 -57.56
N VAL A 195 -49.60 -47.68 -56.53
CA VAL A 195 -49.51 -49.15 -56.68
C VAL A 195 -50.89 -49.82 -56.89
N ALA A 196 -52.00 -49.14 -56.57
CA ALA A 196 -53.33 -49.74 -56.64
C ALA A 196 -54.00 -49.68 -58.03
N GLU A 197 -53.62 -48.77 -58.92
CA GLU A 197 -54.35 -48.53 -60.19
C GLU A 197 -53.75 -49.22 -61.43
N ALA A 198 -52.51 -49.71 -61.40
CA ALA A 198 -51.78 -50.10 -62.62
C ALA A 198 -51.96 -51.57 -63.09
N VAL A 199 -52.70 -52.43 -62.38
CA VAL A 199 -52.63 -53.91 -62.56
C VAL A 199 -53.97 -54.54 -62.96
N VAL A 200 -54.94 -53.75 -63.43
CA VAL A 200 -56.29 -54.23 -63.79
C VAL A 200 -56.68 -53.73 -65.18
N SER A 201 -57.03 -54.64 -66.08
CA SER A 201 -57.48 -54.34 -67.44
C SER A 201 -58.83 -54.99 -67.71
N VAL A 202 -59.76 -54.26 -68.35
CA VAL A 202 -61.10 -54.77 -68.67
C VAL A 202 -61.18 -55.08 -70.16
N VAL A 203 -61.51 -56.33 -70.51
CA VAL A 203 -61.64 -56.76 -71.90
C VAL A 203 -63.13 -56.96 -72.24
N PRO A 204 -63.68 -56.21 -73.20
CA PRO A 204 -65.04 -56.40 -73.66
C PRO A 204 -65.14 -57.65 -74.54
N LEU A 205 -66.24 -58.39 -74.40
CA LEU A 205 -66.58 -59.59 -75.16
C LEU A 205 -67.77 -59.32 -76.08
N PRO A 206 -67.78 -59.90 -77.30
CA PRO A 206 -68.80 -59.60 -78.30
C PRO A 206 -70.20 -60.17 -77.98
N ASN A 207 -70.33 -61.10 -77.03
CA ASN A 207 -71.58 -61.58 -76.46
C ASN A 207 -71.33 -62.46 -75.21
N ASP A 208 -72.37 -62.67 -74.41
CA ASP A 208 -72.31 -63.54 -73.22
C ASP A 208 -72.11 -65.04 -73.56
N GLU A 209 -72.45 -65.47 -74.78
CA GLU A 209 -72.14 -66.82 -75.25
C GLU A 209 -70.62 -67.05 -75.29
N MET A 210 -69.85 -66.04 -75.72
CA MET A 210 -68.38 -66.04 -75.71
C MET A 210 -67.85 -66.12 -74.28
N LYS A 211 -68.47 -65.38 -73.33
CA LYS A 211 -68.13 -65.45 -71.89
C LYS A 211 -68.35 -66.87 -71.35
N GLY A 212 -69.48 -67.49 -71.67
CA GLY A 212 -69.77 -68.89 -71.28
C GLY A 212 -68.77 -69.90 -71.86
N ARG A 213 -68.30 -69.69 -73.11
CA ARG A 213 -67.26 -70.53 -73.72
C ARG A 213 -65.89 -70.34 -73.07
N ILE A 214 -65.53 -69.10 -72.71
CA ILE A 214 -64.26 -68.79 -72.02
C ILE A 214 -64.22 -69.47 -70.65
N ILE A 215 -65.34 -69.50 -69.91
CA ILE A 215 -65.46 -70.24 -68.64
C ILE A 215 -65.35 -71.75 -68.89
N GLY A 216 -66.15 -72.27 -69.82
CA GLY A 216 -66.27 -73.69 -70.10
C GLY A 216 -67.04 -74.47 -69.02
N ARG A 217 -67.44 -75.71 -69.32
CA ARG A 217 -68.17 -76.56 -68.36
C ARG A 217 -67.30 -76.84 -67.12
N GLU A 218 -67.76 -76.39 -65.96
CA GLU A 218 -67.09 -76.45 -64.65
C GLU A 218 -65.81 -75.60 -64.55
N GLY A 219 -65.70 -74.52 -65.33
CA GLY A 219 -64.54 -73.61 -65.26
C GLY A 219 -63.24 -74.22 -65.80
N ARG A 220 -63.33 -75.33 -66.54
CA ARG A 220 -62.15 -76.00 -67.10
C ARG A 220 -61.39 -75.13 -68.09
N ASN A 221 -62.10 -74.29 -68.83
CA ASN A 221 -61.50 -73.51 -69.91
C ASN A 221 -60.82 -72.24 -69.34
N ILE A 222 -61.42 -71.59 -68.34
CA ILE A 222 -60.79 -70.45 -67.64
C ILE A 222 -59.52 -70.90 -66.90
N ARG A 223 -59.56 -72.01 -66.15
CA ARG A 223 -58.35 -72.51 -65.46
C ARG A 223 -57.24 -72.91 -66.43
N ALA A 224 -57.59 -73.45 -67.59
CA ALA A 224 -56.61 -73.78 -68.62
C ALA A 224 -55.98 -72.51 -69.22
N LEU A 225 -56.79 -71.46 -69.45
CA LEU A 225 -56.31 -70.15 -69.89
C LEU A 225 -55.40 -69.52 -68.84
N GLU A 226 -55.85 -69.38 -67.60
CA GLU A 226 -55.05 -68.84 -66.47
C GLU A 226 -53.74 -69.60 -66.28
N ALA A 227 -53.77 -70.93 -66.31
CA ALA A 227 -52.56 -71.74 -66.18
C ALA A 227 -51.60 -71.62 -67.37
N THR A 228 -52.10 -71.28 -68.56
CA THR A 228 -51.27 -71.13 -69.76
C THR A 228 -50.71 -69.72 -69.90
N THR A 229 -51.50 -68.69 -69.56
CA THR A 229 -51.13 -67.29 -69.71
C THR A 229 -50.52 -66.67 -68.46
N GLY A 230 -50.76 -67.24 -67.28
CA GLY A 230 -50.29 -66.69 -66.00
C GLY A 230 -51.02 -65.40 -65.57
N VAL A 231 -52.14 -65.09 -66.21
CA VAL A 231 -52.99 -63.92 -65.91
C VAL A 231 -54.28 -64.42 -65.26
N ASP A 232 -54.69 -63.80 -64.15
CA ASP A 232 -55.92 -64.15 -63.45
C ASP A 232 -57.12 -63.50 -64.16
N LEU A 233 -58.11 -64.33 -64.49
CA LEU A 233 -59.34 -63.88 -65.15
C LEU A 233 -60.44 -63.75 -64.09
N ILE A 234 -60.74 -62.53 -63.67
CA ILE A 234 -61.81 -62.25 -62.72
C ILE A 234 -63.12 -62.06 -63.50
N ILE A 235 -64.07 -62.96 -63.25
CA ILE A 235 -65.41 -62.91 -63.82
C ILE A 235 -66.38 -62.37 -62.77
N ASP A 236 -66.94 -61.21 -63.06
CA ASP A 236 -67.96 -60.56 -62.24
C ASP A 236 -69.30 -60.46 -62.99
N ASP A 237 -70.33 -59.94 -62.33
CA ASP A 237 -71.70 -59.75 -62.81
C ASP A 237 -71.85 -58.71 -63.95
N THR A 238 -70.73 -58.17 -64.45
CA THR A 238 -70.72 -57.26 -65.61
C THR A 238 -71.01 -58.04 -66.91
N PRO A 239 -72.12 -57.76 -67.62
CA PRO A 239 -72.43 -58.42 -68.89
C PRO A 239 -71.41 -58.04 -69.97
N GLU A 240 -71.11 -58.96 -70.89
CA GLU A 240 -70.24 -58.71 -72.04
C GLU A 240 -68.79 -58.25 -71.72
N ALA A 241 -68.26 -58.50 -70.52
CA ALA A 241 -66.85 -58.19 -70.19
C ALA A 241 -66.24 -59.17 -69.18
N VAL A 242 -64.91 -59.28 -69.21
CA VAL A 242 -64.09 -60.00 -68.22
C VAL A 242 -62.92 -59.12 -67.80
N ILE A 243 -62.59 -59.16 -66.51
CA ILE A 243 -61.50 -58.37 -65.92
C ILE A 243 -60.25 -59.25 -65.85
N LEU A 244 -59.14 -58.73 -66.36
CA LEU A 244 -57.83 -59.36 -66.30
C LEU A 244 -57.00 -58.68 -65.20
N SER A 245 -56.40 -59.48 -64.34
CA SER A 245 -55.38 -59.01 -63.41
C SER A 245 -54.09 -59.78 -63.63
N GLY A 246 -53.02 -59.06 -63.92
CA GLY A 246 -51.71 -59.63 -64.22
C GLY A 246 -50.60 -58.65 -63.89
N PHE A 247 -49.53 -59.13 -63.26
CA PHE A 247 -48.45 -58.31 -62.73
C PHE A 247 -47.43 -57.86 -63.80
N ASP A 248 -47.62 -58.24 -65.07
CA ASP A 248 -46.80 -57.85 -66.22
C ASP A 248 -47.74 -57.56 -67.42
N PRO A 249 -47.74 -56.34 -68.00
CA PRO A 249 -48.71 -55.86 -68.98
C PRO A 249 -48.58 -56.44 -70.40
#